data_AF-A0A924MEF1-F1
#
_entry.id   AF-A0A924MEF1-F1
#
_cell.length_a   1.000
_cell.length_b   1.000
_cell.length_c   1.000
_cell.angle_alpha   90.00
_cell.angle_beta   90.00
_cell.angle_gamma   90.00
#
_symmetry.space_group_name_H-M   'P 1'
#
loop_
_entity.id
_entity.type
_entity.pdbx_description
1 polymer ?
#
loop_
_entity_poly.entity_id
_entity_poly.type
_entity_poly.pdbx_seq_one_letter_code
_entity_poly.pdbx_strand_id
1 'polypeptide(L)'
;MSDIIVNKVAESGLISFNIEDYYPKGTIATFDLKDYLFMGLILKEKDFRAALLTTDWTSYQDKYVAITCTADAIIPMWANMLVASYLYPVAKDVVFGNEQQLITIVLTK
;
A
#
# COMPACT_ATOMS: atom_id res chain seq x y z
N MET A 1 -0.19 -54.67 -25.19
CA MET A 1 -0.77 -54.20 -23.91
C MET A 1 -0.41 -52.74 -23.79
N SER A 2 -1.40 -51.86 -23.69
CA SER A 2 -1.19 -50.42 -23.53
C SER A 2 -0.97 -50.13 -22.05
N ASP A 3 0.26 -49.78 -21.68
CA ASP A 3 0.57 -49.30 -20.33
C ASP A 3 -0.34 -48.13 -19.96
N ILE A 4 -1.07 -48.32 -18.86
CA ILE A 4 -2.04 -47.35 -18.35
C ILE A 4 -1.23 -46.19 -17.75
N ILE A 5 -1.42 -44.98 -18.25
CA ILE A 5 -0.75 -43.78 -17.72
C ILE A 5 -1.39 -43.45 -16.37
N VAL A 6 -0.68 -43.72 -15.28
CA VAL A 6 -1.13 -43.39 -13.92
C VAL A 6 -0.52 -42.06 -13.49
N ASN A 7 -1.36 -41.12 -13.04
CA ASN A 7 -0.92 -39.78 -12.63
C ASN A 7 -0.33 -39.81 -11.21
N LYS A 8 0.98 -40.08 -11.14
CA LYS A 8 1.75 -40.17 -9.88
C LYS A 8 1.78 -38.87 -9.07
N VAL A 9 1.48 -37.70 -9.66
CA VAL A 9 1.43 -36.42 -8.94
C VAL A 9 0.23 -36.40 -7.99
N ALA A 10 -0.91 -36.95 -8.42
CA ALA A 10 -2.11 -37.06 -7.58
C ALA A 10 -1.96 -38.12 -6.46
N GLU A 11 -1.16 -39.16 -6.69
CA GLU A 11 -0.91 -40.24 -5.71
C GLU A 11 0.18 -39.91 -4.68
N SER A 12 0.99 -38.86 -4.89
CA SER A 12 2.18 -38.58 -4.08
C SER A 12 1.89 -37.97 -2.70
N GLY A 13 0.62 -37.79 -2.29
CA GLY A 13 0.28 -37.16 -1.00
C GLY A 13 0.83 -35.74 -0.85
N LEU A 14 1.17 -35.09 -1.96
CA LEU A 14 1.75 -33.75 -1.97
C LEU A 14 0.69 -32.73 -1.57
N ILE A 15 0.96 -31.97 -0.51
CA ILE A 15 0.18 -30.79 -0.19
C ILE A 15 0.58 -29.72 -1.19
N SER A 16 -0.32 -29.38 -2.12
CA SER A 16 -0.11 -28.27 -3.03
C SER A 16 -0.21 -26.96 -2.27
N PHE A 17 0.94 -26.36 -1.94
CA PHE A 17 1.00 -25.06 -1.29
C PHE A 17 0.84 -23.94 -2.33
N ASN A 18 -0.33 -23.30 -2.36
CA ASN A 18 -0.54 -22.13 -3.21
C ASN A 18 -0.21 -20.85 -2.42
N ILE A 19 0.81 -20.12 -2.86
CA ILE A 19 1.29 -18.91 -2.21
C ILE A 19 0.25 -17.77 -2.33
N GLU A 20 -0.57 -17.79 -3.39
CA GLU A 20 -1.59 -16.76 -3.64
C GLU A 20 -2.66 -16.73 -2.54
N ASP A 21 -2.92 -17.86 -1.88
CA ASP A 21 -3.90 -17.95 -0.78
C ASP A 21 -3.49 -17.12 0.44
N TYR A 22 -2.18 -16.86 0.57
CA TYR A 22 -1.57 -16.11 1.68
C TYR A 22 -1.29 -14.65 1.32
N TYR A 23 -1.62 -14.22 0.09
CA TYR A 23 -1.48 -12.82 -0.29
C TYR A 23 -2.46 -11.96 0.53
N PRO A 24 -2.05 -10.77 1.01
CA PRO A 24 -2.93 -9.94 1.81
C PRO A 24 -4.16 -9.54 1.03
N LYS A 25 -5.30 -10.06 1.49
CA LYS A 25 -6.61 -9.76 0.94
C LYS A 25 -7.01 -8.37 1.45
N GLY A 26 -6.84 -7.36 0.60
CA GLY A 26 -7.27 -5.98 0.88
C GLY A 26 -7.00 -5.06 -0.29
N THR A 27 -7.75 -3.97 -0.35
CA THR A 27 -7.53 -2.95 -1.38
C THR A 27 -6.32 -2.11 -0.98
N ILE A 28 -5.39 -1.93 -1.91
CA ILE A 28 -4.24 -1.05 -1.72
C ILE A 28 -4.57 0.32 -2.32
N ALA A 29 -4.20 1.37 -1.61
CA ALA A 29 -4.27 2.74 -2.09
C ALA A 29 -2.91 3.43 -1.89
N THR A 30 -2.60 4.39 -2.76
CA THR A 30 -1.38 5.19 -2.65
C THR A 30 -1.77 6.64 -2.43
N PHE A 31 -1.21 7.25 -1.39
CA PHE A 31 -1.27 8.67 -1.13
C PHE A 31 0.06 9.29 -1.57
N ASP A 32 0.05 10.01 -2.69
CA ASP A 32 1.24 10.69 -3.21
C ASP A 32 1.27 12.14 -2.74
N LEU A 33 2.31 12.50 -1.98
CA LEU A 33 2.52 13.85 -1.49
C LEU A 33 2.70 14.86 -2.62
N LYS A 34 3.19 14.41 -3.78
CA LYS A 34 3.42 15.26 -4.96
C LYS A 34 2.20 16.12 -5.31
N ASP A 35 1.00 15.56 -5.21
CA ASP A 35 -0.26 16.23 -5.57
C ASP A 35 -0.58 17.42 -4.64
N TYR A 36 0.07 17.47 -3.48
CA TYR A 36 -0.07 18.50 -2.46
C TYR A 36 1.10 19.48 -2.44
N LEU A 37 2.08 19.31 -3.33
CA LEU A 37 3.24 20.21 -3.44
C LEU A 37 2.95 21.34 -4.43
N PHE A 38 3.44 22.52 -4.09
CA PHE A 38 3.45 23.66 -5.01
C PHE A 38 4.37 23.35 -6.19
N MET A 39 3.80 23.38 -7.40
CA MET A 39 4.45 22.97 -8.65
C MET A 39 5.02 21.54 -8.60
N GLY A 40 4.49 20.67 -7.73
CA GLY A 40 4.98 19.31 -7.58
C GLY A 40 6.38 19.20 -6.96
N LEU A 41 6.96 20.30 -6.44
CA LEU A 41 8.37 20.34 -6.00
C LEU A 41 8.57 20.96 -4.61
N ILE A 42 7.66 21.84 -4.18
CA ILE A 42 7.87 22.64 -2.97
C ILE A 42 6.71 22.44 -2.00
N LEU A 43 7.00 22.07 -0.76
CA LEU A 43 6.00 22.03 0.29
C LEU A 43 5.81 23.43 0.90
N LYS A 44 4.62 24.01 0.72
CA LYS A 44 4.20 25.25 1.39
C LYS A 44 3.26 24.89 2.54
N GLU A 45 3.69 25.09 3.79
CA GLU A 45 2.95 24.58 4.96
C GLU A 45 1.48 25.02 4.99
N LYS A 46 1.21 26.31 4.75
CA LYS A 46 -0.16 26.84 4.76
C LYS A 46 -1.05 26.17 3.71
N ASP A 47 -0.54 26.03 2.49
CA ASP A 47 -1.29 25.45 1.37
C ASP A 47 -1.47 23.94 1.57
N PHE A 48 -0.43 23.26 2.05
CA PHE A 48 -0.45 21.83 2.36
C PHE A 48 -1.51 21.51 3.42
N ARG A 49 -1.51 22.23 4.56
CA ARG A 49 -2.51 22.03 5.61
C ARG A 49 -3.92 22.34 5.12
N ALA A 50 -4.09 23.39 4.32
CA ALA A 50 -5.40 23.71 3.74
C ALA A 50 -5.89 22.59 2.81
N ALA A 51 -5.03 22.03 1.97
CA ALA A 51 -5.37 20.93 1.09
C ALA A 51 -5.76 19.66 1.87
N LEU A 52 -5.02 19.30 2.93
CA LEU A 52 -5.35 18.13 3.76
C LEU A 52 -6.71 18.24 4.47
N LEU A 53 -7.17 19.45 4.79
CA LEU A 53 -8.50 19.67 5.36
C LEU A 53 -9.62 19.45 4.34
N THR A 54 -9.33 19.58 3.05
CA THR A 54 -10.28 19.35 1.95
C THR A 54 -10.22 17.93 1.39
N THR A 55 -9.20 17.15 1.75
CA THR A 55 -9.05 15.76 1.33
C THR A 55 -10.15 14.89 1.94
N ASP A 56 -10.82 14.10 1.10
CA ASP A 56 -11.74 13.07 1.56
C ASP A 56 -10.98 11.83 2.02
N TRP A 57 -10.78 11.73 3.33
CA TRP A 57 -10.09 10.60 3.97
C TRP A 57 -10.91 9.30 3.96
N THR A 58 -12.24 9.38 3.78
CA THR A 58 -13.10 8.19 3.75
C THR A 58 -12.83 7.32 2.53
N SER A 59 -12.24 7.89 1.47
CA SER A 59 -11.77 7.14 0.29
C SER A 59 -10.71 6.08 0.62
N TYR A 60 -10.05 6.18 1.79
CA TYR A 60 -9.04 5.24 2.28
C TYR A 60 -9.58 4.21 3.30
N GLN A 61 -10.89 4.21 3.55
CA GLN A 61 -11.53 3.34 4.53
C GLN A 61 -11.23 1.85 4.27
N ASP A 62 -10.74 1.16 5.31
CA ASP A 62 -10.39 -0.28 5.29
C ASP A 62 -9.34 -0.68 4.23
N LYS A 63 -8.60 0.28 3.68
CA LYS A 63 -7.51 0.05 2.71
C LYS A 63 -6.16 0.02 3.38
N TYR A 64 -5.21 -0.68 2.75
CA TYR A 64 -3.79 -0.54 3.05
C TYR A 64 -3.26 0.67 2.28
N VAL A 65 -2.69 1.66 2.98
CA VAL A 65 -2.29 2.93 2.36
C VAL A 65 -0.79 3.13 2.36
N ALA A 66 -0.21 3.34 1.18
CA ALA A 66 1.18 3.70 1.00
C ALA A 66 1.32 5.22 0.92
N ILE A 67 2.03 5.83 1.85
CA ILE A 67 2.40 7.25 1.80
C ILE A 67 3.71 7.36 1.02
N THR A 68 3.66 8.00 -0.15
CA THR A 68 4.80 8.13 -1.07
C THR A 68 4.97 9.57 -1.55
N CYS A 69 6.11 9.85 -2.18
CA CYS A 69 6.33 11.08 -2.93
C CYS A 69 7.01 10.70 -4.24
N THR A 70 6.28 10.77 -5.37
CA THR A 70 6.88 10.46 -6.68
C THR A 70 7.67 11.62 -7.28
N ALA A 71 7.53 12.82 -6.71
CA ALA A 71 8.36 13.95 -7.05
C ALA A 71 9.73 13.88 -6.36
N ASP A 72 10.75 14.38 -7.07
CA ASP A 72 12.09 14.63 -6.50
C ASP A 72 12.07 15.89 -5.63
N ALA A 73 11.35 15.80 -4.51
CA ALA A 73 11.14 16.89 -3.57
C ALA A 73 11.64 16.49 -2.17
N ILE A 74 12.32 17.41 -1.50
CA ILE A 74 12.74 17.20 -0.11
C ILE A 74 11.53 17.42 0.79
N ILE A 75 10.97 16.33 1.30
CA ILE A 75 9.82 16.37 2.21
C ILE A 75 10.29 16.32 3.67
N PRO A 76 9.92 17.32 4.50
CA PRO A 76 10.20 17.25 5.92
C PRO A 76 9.39 16.14 6.59
N MET A 77 10.00 15.43 7.54
CA MET A 77 9.39 14.25 8.19
C MET A 77 8.00 14.53 8.79
N TRP A 78 7.79 15.72 9.34
CA TRP A 78 6.50 16.11 9.93
C TRP A 78 5.33 16.06 8.94
N ALA A 79 5.55 16.30 7.63
CA ALA A 79 4.49 16.30 6.64
C ALA A 79 3.92 14.90 6.43
N ASN A 80 4.80 13.91 6.34
CA ASN A 80 4.44 12.49 6.31
C ASN A 80 3.69 12.06 7.58
N MET A 81 4.16 12.51 8.75
CA MET A 81 3.50 12.20 10.02
C MET A 81 2.11 12.84 10.12
N LEU A 82 1.94 14.05 9.59
CA LEU A 82 0.65 14.73 9.55
C LEU A 82 -0.35 13.96 8.69
N VAL A 83 0.04 13.55 7.49
CA VAL A 83 -0.80 12.70 6.60
C VAL A 83 -1.15 11.39 7.30
N ALA A 84 -0.17 10.72 7.92
CA ALA A 84 -0.40 9.48 8.65
C ALA A 84 -1.44 9.65 9.76
N SER A 85 -1.42 10.78 10.47
CA SER A 85 -2.40 11.06 11.54
C SER A 85 -3.86 11.11 11.06
N TYR A 86 -4.09 11.51 9.80
CA TYR A 86 -5.42 11.48 9.19
C TYR A 86 -5.81 10.09 8.68
N LEU A 87 -4.82 9.30 8.23
CA LEU A 87 -5.04 7.96 7.69
C LEU A 87 -5.23 6.90 8.76
N TYR A 88 -4.50 6.95 9.88
CA TYR A 88 -4.60 5.95 10.96
C TYR A 88 -6.04 5.67 11.47
N PRO A 89 -6.95 6.65 11.62
CA PRO A 89 -8.31 6.35 12.08
C PRO A 89 -9.24 5.71 11.02
N VAL A 90 -8.86 5.70 9.73
CA VAL A 90 -9.72 5.23 8.62
C VAL A 90 -9.13 4.06 7.85
N ALA A 91 -7.81 4.06 7.64
CA ALA A 91 -7.10 3.03 6.92
C ALA A 91 -6.89 1.78 7.78
N LYS A 92 -6.79 0.63 7.11
CA LYS A 92 -6.48 -0.64 7.77
C LYS A 92 -5.03 -0.70 8.26
N ASP A 93 -4.12 -0.12 7.48
CA ASP A 93 -2.70 0.04 7.83
C ASP A 93 -2.09 1.15 6.97
N VAL A 94 -1.03 1.76 7.47
CA VAL A 94 -0.34 2.88 6.81
C VAL A 94 1.15 2.59 6.79
N VAL A 95 1.74 2.63 5.60
CA VAL A 95 3.16 2.34 5.36
C VAL A 95 3.80 3.50 4.62
N PHE A 96 5.00 3.91 5.03
CA PHE A 96 5.81 4.85 4.27
C PHE A 96 6.58 4.12 3.18
N GLY A 97 6.41 4.54 1.93
CA GLY A 97 7.03 3.90 0.79
C GLY A 97 6.10 3.81 -0.42
N ASN A 98 6.52 3.04 -1.41
CA ASN A 98 5.69 2.74 -2.59
C ASN A 98 4.77 1.52 -2.34
N GLU A 99 3.93 1.23 -3.33
CA GLU A 99 2.99 0.09 -3.29
C GLU A 99 3.70 -1.26 -3.03
N GLN A 100 4.86 -1.49 -3.65
CA GLN A 100 5.61 -2.73 -3.48
C GLN A 100 6.16 -2.90 -2.06
N GLN A 101 6.62 -1.81 -1.45
CA GLN A 101 7.08 -1.80 -0.05
C GLN A 101 5.92 -2.07 0.90
N LEU A 102 4.75 -1.48 0.63
CA LEU A 102 3.53 -1.77 1.39
C LEU A 102 3.16 -3.24 1.30
N ILE A 103 3.10 -3.81 0.09
CA ILE A 103 2.81 -5.23 -0.12
C ILE A 103 3.76 -6.11 0.70
N THR A 104 5.07 -5.83 0.59
CA THR A 104 6.10 -6.56 1.31
C THR A 104 5.90 -6.50 2.82
N ILE A 105 5.68 -5.29 3.35
CA ILE A 105 5.50 -5.09 4.79
C ILE A 105 4.25 -5.81 5.29
N VAL A 106 3.14 -5.70 4.57
CA VAL A 106 1.88 -6.35 4.93
C VAL A 106 1.98 -7.88 4.86
N LEU A 107 2.75 -8.43 3.91
CA LEU A 107 3.02 -9.87 3.81
C LEU A 107 3.89 -10.41 4.96
N THR A 108 4.79 -9.57 5.49
CA THR A 108 5.78 -9.98 6.52
C THR A 108 5.40 -9.64 7.96
N LYS A 109 4.31 -8.90 8.15
CA LYS A 109 3.74 -8.58 9.48
C LYS A 109 3.03 -9.79 10.07
#